data_AF-A0A965SS30-F1
#
_entry.id   AF-A0A965SS30-F1
#
_cell.length_a   1.000
_cell.length_b   1.000
_cell.length_c   1.000
_cell.angle_alpha   90.00
_cell.angle_beta   90.00
_cell.angle_gamma   90.00
#
_symmetry.space_group_name_H-M   'P 1'
#
loop_
_entity.id
_entity.type
_entity.pdbx_description
1 polymer ?
#
loop_
_entity_poly.entity_id
_entity_poly.type
_entity_poly.pdbx_seq_one_letter_code
_entity_poly.pdbx_strand_id
1 'polypeptide(L)'
;MAFDNRVYNFAPGPAMLPREVLEEASQDILNWQGLGTGVMEVSHRSKAFMACYQKAIADLTDLMQVPSNYQILLLPGGAMGMNAAIPMNLMGLAKKDPQADFVVTGVWSAKSIKEAGKYGNARLAATSSAQQYTTVPQRNSWQLSADSAYVHICSNETVGGVEFDEPP
;
A
#
# COMPACT_ATOMS: atom_id res chain seq x y z
N MET A 1 3.73 20.76 -28.20
CA MET A 1 5.15 20.39 -28.37
C MET A 1 5.30 18.96 -27.88
N ALA A 2 5.73 18.03 -28.73
CA ALA A 2 5.67 16.60 -28.47
C ALA A 2 6.82 16.13 -27.55
N PHE A 3 6.50 15.25 -26.60
CA PHE A 3 7.41 14.45 -25.78
C PHE A 3 8.18 13.41 -26.64
N ASP A 4 8.87 13.84 -27.69
CA ASP A 4 9.57 12.94 -28.64
C ASP A 4 10.90 12.41 -28.09
N ASN A 5 11.40 13.00 -26.99
CA ASN A 5 12.63 12.59 -26.29
C ASN A 5 12.33 12.08 -24.86
N ARG A 6 11.38 11.14 -24.70
CA ARG A 6 11.01 10.64 -23.36
C ARG A 6 12.18 9.87 -22.73
N VAL A 7 12.68 10.36 -21.60
CA VAL A 7 13.75 9.71 -20.81
C VAL A 7 13.18 8.53 -20.03
N TYR A 8 13.93 7.42 -19.99
CA TYR A 8 13.62 6.30 -19.10
C TYR A 8 13.92 6.69 -17.65
N ASN A 9 12.89 6.68 -16.81
CA ASN A 9 13.01 6.97 -15.39
C ASN A 9 12.90 5.67 -14.58
N PHE A 10 14.03 5.22 -14.03
CA PHE A 10 14.14 4.03 -13.18
C PHE A 10 13.98 4.35 -11.68
N ALA A 11 13.36 5.49 -11.33
CA ALA A 11 13.14 5.85 -9.93
C ALA A 11 12.29 4.80 -9.19
N PRO A 12 12.68 4.39 -7.97
CA PRO A 12 11.94 3.41 -7.18
C PRO A 12 10.68 4.00 -6.49
N GLY A 13 10.42 5.30 -6.68
CA GLY A 13 9.33 6.03 -6.05
C GLY A 13 9.64 7.54 -5.97
N PRO A 14 8.78 8.42 -6.52
CA PRO A 14 7.65 8.14 -7.40
C PRO A 14 8.07 7.44 -8.71
N ALA A 15 7.28 6.47 -9.15
CA ALA A 15 7.55 5.71 -10.38
C ALA A 15 7.18 6.50 -11.64
N MET A 16 7.70 6.06 -12.79
CA MET A 16 7.33 6.60 -14.10
C MET A 16 5.86 6.29 -14.41
N LEU A 17 5.04 7.32 -14.63
CA LEU A 17 3.64 7.17 -15.02
C LEU A 17 3.46 6.85 -16.51
N PRO A 18 2.37 6.20 -16.95
CA PRO A 18 2.03 6.10 -18.37
C PRO A 18 1.85 7.48 -19.01
N ARG A 19 2.10 7.59 -20.32
CA ARG A 19 2.12 8.89 -21.02
C ARG A 19 0.71 9.43 -21.17
N GLU A 20 -0.19 8.57 -21.61
CA GLU A 20 -1.60 8.81 -21.82
C GLU A 20 -2.28 9.39 -20.57
N VAL A 21 -1.92 8.90 -19.37
CA VAL A 21 -2.41 9.42 -18.09
C VAL A 21 -1.97 10.87 -17.85
N LEU A 22 -0.71 11.20 -18.16
CA LEU A 22 -0.18 12.56 -18.01
C LEU A 22 -0.82 13.52 -19.02
N GLU A 23 -1.04 13.06 -20.25
CA GLU A 23 -1.66 13.85 -21.32
C GLU A 23 -3.11 14.18 -20.99
N GLU A 24 -3.89 13.22 -20.49
CA GLU A 24 -5.27 13.45 -20.03
C GLU A 24 -5.30 14.37 -18.81
N ALA A 25 -4.53 14.07 -17.76
CA ALA A 25 -4.48 14.88 -16.54
C ALA A 25 -4.08 16.33 -16.83
N SER A 26 -3.18 16.57 -17.80
CA SER A 26 -2.78 17.93 -18.19
C SER A 26 -3.94 18.79 -18.73
N GLN A 27 -4.89 18.16 -19.42
CA GLN A 27 -6.08 18.84 -19.95
C GLN A 27 -7.09 19.10 -18.82
N ASP A 28 -7.25 18.11 -17.94
CA ASP A 28 -8.18 18.12 -16.82
C ASP A 28 -7.85 19.15 -15.72
N ILE A 29 -6.59 19.62 -15.66
CA ILE A 29 -6.18 20.68 -14.73
C ILE A 29 -6.93 21.99 -15.00
N LEU A 30 -7.25 22.31 -16.26
CA LEU A 30 -7.85 23.59 -16.64
C LEU A 30 -9.34 23.51 -16.96
N ASN A 31 -9.79 22.38 -17.52
CA ASN A 31 -11.18 22.21 -17.90
C ASN A 31 -11.59 20.74 -17.81
N TRP A 32 -11.80 20.27 -16.59
CA TRP A 32 -12.13 18.88 -16.33
C TRP A 32 -13.48 18.52 -16.94
N GLN A 33 -13.48 17.55 -17.85
CA GLN A 33 -14.69 17.02 -18.51
C GLN A 33 -15.60 18.11 -19.12
N GLY A 34 -15.04 19.25 -19.54
CA GLY A 34 -15.80 20.34 -20.13
C GLY A 34 -16.65 21.15 -19.15
N LEU A 35 -16.42 21.03 -17.83
CA LEU A 35 -17.17 21.74 -16.79
C LEU A 35 -16.85 23.24 -16.69
N GLY A 36 -15.83 23.72 -17.41
CA GLY A 36 -15.36 25.10 -17.34
C GLY A 36 -14.54 25.40 -16.08
N THR A 37 -14.10 24.37 -15.36
CA THR A 37 -13.31 24.45 -14.12
C THR A 37 -12.33 23.27 -14.05
N GLY A 38 -11.20 23.46 -13.36
CA GLY A 38 -10.20 22.41 -13.18
C GLY A 38 -10.64 21.35 -12.18
N VAL A 39 -10.14 20.11 -12.32
CA VAL A 39 -10.50 18.99 -11.42
C VAL A 39 -10.26 19.30 -9.94
N MET A 40 -9.23 20.11 -9.63
CA MET A 40 -8.86 20.48 -8.26
C MET A 40 -9.82 21.50 -7.61
N GLU A 41 -10.66 22.17 -8.39
CA GLU A 41 -11.65 23.15 -7.92
C GLU A 41 -13.01 22.52 -7.69
N VAL A 42 -13.23 21.29 -8.19
CA VAL A 42 -14.49 20.59 -8.09
C VAL A 42 -14.70 20.01 -6.70
N SER A 43 -15.86 20.30 -6.11
CA SER A 43 -16.24 19.74 -4.81
C SER A 43 -16.25 18.22 -4.83
N HIS A 44 -15.64 17.60 -3.81
CA HIS A 44 -15.66 16.15 -3.58
C HIS A 44 -17.07 15.56 -3.37
N ARG A 45 -18.10 16.39 -3.21
CA ARG A 45 -19.51 15.97 -3.10
C ARG A 45 -20.32 16.21 -4.36
N SER A 46 -19.73 16.84 -5.37
CA SER A 46 -20.41 17.09 -6.64
C SER A 46 -20.72 15.78 -7.36
N LYS A 47 -21.75 15.79 -8.21
CA LYS A 47 -22.09 14.61 -9.03
C LYS A 47 -20.92 14.18 -9.92
N ALA A 48 -20.19 15.14 -10.50
CA ALA A 48 -19.04 14.87 -11.35
C ALA A 48 -17.92 14.16 -10.58
N PHE A 49 -17.53 14.68 -9.40
CA PHE A 49 -16.51 14.03 -8.58
C PHE A 49 -16.95 12.66 -8.08
N MET A 50 -18.19 12.52 -7.60
CA MET A 50 -18.69 11.24 -7.11
C MET A 50 -18.73 10.17 -8.22
N ALA A 51 -19.03 10.55 -9.46
CA ALA A 51 -18.95 9.64 -10.60
C ALA A 51 -17.50 9.18 -10.87
N CYS A 52 -16.53 10.11 -10.82
CA CYS A 52 -15.10 9.78 -10.92
C CYS A 52 -14.64 8.84 -9.80
N TYR A 53 -15.00 9.15 -8.55
CA TYR A 53 -14.70 8.30 -7.40
C TYR A 53 -15.28 6.89 -7.53
N GLN A 54 -16.57 6.79 -7.89
CA GLN A 54 -17.23 5.49 -8.09
C GLN A 54 -16.58 4.68 -9.20
N LYS A 55 -16.21 5.34 -10.31
CA LYS A 55 -15.47 4.72 -11.40
C LYS A 55 -14.10 4.21 -10.93
N ALA A 56 -13.34 4.99 -10.17
CA ALA A 56 -12.04 4.57 -9.64
C ALA A 56 -12.16 3.34 -8.72
N ILE A 57 -13.19 3.28 -7.88
CA ILE A 57 -13.47 2.12 -7.02
C ILE A 57 -13.85 0.89 -7.86
N ALA A 58 -14.73 1.06 -8.86
CA ALA A 58 -15.14 -0.02 -9.76
C ALA A 58 -13.95 -0.57 -10.57
N ASP A 59 -13.17 0.31 -11.19
CA ASP A 59 -12.00 -0.07 -11.98
C ASP A 59 -10.97 -0.84 -11.13
N LEU A 60 -10.71 -0.41 -9.88
CA LEU A 60 -9.80 -1.13 -8.98
C LEU A 60 -10.38 -2.47 -8.52
N THR A 61 -11.69 -2.53 -8.28
CA THR A 61 -12.39 -3.77 -7.94
C THR A 61 -12.24 -4.79 -9.05
N ASP A 62 -12.49 -4.38 -10.29
CA ASP A 62 -12.40 -5.24 -11.47
C ASP A 62 -10.95 -5.68 -11.73
N LEU A 63 -10.00 -4.73 -11.70
CA LEU A 63 -8.58 -4.99 -11.96
C LEU A 63 -7.97 -5.96 -10.97
N MET A 64 -8.26 -5.78 -9.68
CA MET A 64 -7.69 -6.60 -8.60
C MET A 64 -8.60 -7.77 -8.20
N GLN A 65 -9.76 -7.92 -8.87
CA GLN A 65 -10.78 -8.93 -8.57
C GLN A 65 -11.20 -8.93 -7.10
N VAL A 66 -11.43 -7.73 -6.55
CA VAL A 66 -11.74 -7.55 -5.12
C VAL A 66 -13.12 -8.18 -4.80
N PRO A 67 -13.20 -9.15 -3.87
CA PRO A 67 -14.47 -9.77 -3.51
C PRO A 67 -15.45 -8.80 -2.85
N SER A 68 -16.75 -9.06 -2.98
CA SER A 68 -17.81 -8.17 -2.47
C SER A 68 -17.84 -8.01 -0.94
N ASN A 69 -17.14 -8.86 -0.20
CA ASN A 69 -16.99 -8.79 1.25
C ASN A 69 -15.76 -7.97 1.70
N TYR A 70 -15.05 -7.31 0.78
CA TYR A 70 -13.98 -6.36 1.06
C TYR A 70 -14.41 -4.93 0.71
N GLN A 71 -13.74 -3.95 1.31
CA GLN A 71 -13.98 -2.52 1.08
C GLN A 71 -12.68 -1.85 0.62
N ILE A 72 -12.78 -0.94 -0.36
CA ILE A 72 -11.65 -0.15 -0.87
C ILE A 72 -11.66 1.22 -0.20
N LEU A 73 -10.53 1.60 0.41
CA LEU A 73 -10.36 2.89 1.07
C LEU A 73 -9.27 3.71 0.36
N LEU A 74 -9.59 4.96 -0.01
CA LEU A 74 -8.63 5.93 -0.54
C LEU A 74 -8.24 6.89 0.58
N LEU A 75 -7.07 6.68 1.18
CA LEU A 75 -6.65 7.38 2.41
C LEU A 75 -5.37 8.20 2.20
N PRO A 76 -5.25 9.41 2.81
CA PRO A 76 -4.00 10.14 2.86
C PRO A 76 -3.03 9.51 3.88
N GLY A 77 -1.79 10.00 3.91
CA GLY A 77 -0.76 9.58 4.89
C GLY A 77 0.18 8.47 4.38
N GLY A 78 -0.15 7.84 3.26
CA GLY A 78 0.66 6.81 2.61
C GLY A 78 0.89 5.57 3.48
N ALA A 79 1.74 4.65 3.01
CA ALA A 79 2.04 3.42 3.72
C ALA A 79 2.62 3.66 5.13
N MET A 80 3.36 4.75 5.33
CA MET A 80 3.91 5.09 6.65
C MET A 80 2.85 5.49 7.67
N GLY A 81 1.78 6.18 7.25
CA GLY A 81 0.63 6.40 8.12
C GLY A 81 -0.08 5.09 8.48
N MET A 82 -0.13 4.14 7.54
CA MET A 82 -0.77 2.84 7.77
C MET A 82 0.00 1.95 8.75
N ASN A 83 1.32 2.09 8.85
CA ASN A 83 2.13 1.41 9.87
C ASN A 83 1.67 1.72 11.31
N ALA A 84 1.01 2.87 11.54
CA ALA A 84 0.37 3.19 12.81
C ALA A 84 -1.13 2.88 12.80
N ALA A 85 -1.85 3.21 11.71
CA ALA A 85 -3.30 3.02 11.65
C ALA A 85 -3.73 1.56 11.79
N ILE A 86 -3.01 0.63 11.15
CA ILE A 86 -3.32 -0.81 11.22
C ILE A 86 -3.23 -1.34 12.66
N PRO A 87 -2.11 -1.21 13.39
CA PRO A 87 -2.04 -1.72 14.75
C PRO A 87 -3.03 -1.05 15.71
N MET A 88 -3.26 0.26 15.59
CA MET A 88 -4.26 0.97 16.41
C MET A 88 -5.68 0.43 16.25
N ASN A 89 -6.04 -0.12 15.09
CA ASN A 89 -7.36 -0.66 14.83
C ASN A 89 -7.44 -2.18 15.05
N LEU A 90 -6.37 -2.92 14.73
CA LEU A 90 -6.44 -4.38 14.65
C LEU A 90 -5.74 -5.11 15.79
N MET A 91 -4.67 -4.58 16.41
CA MET A 91 -3.94 -5.36 17.44
C MET A 91 -4.82 -5.73 18.63
N GLY A 92 -5.76 -4.87 19.00
CA GLY A 92 -6.72 -5.14 20.09
C GLY A 92 -7.68 -6.30 19.82
N LEU A 93 -7.73 -6.84 18.60
CA LEU A 93 -8.52 -8.03 18.25
C LEU A 93 -7.82 -9.34 18.63
N ALA A 94 -6.58 -9.28 19.12
CA ALA A 94 -5.86 -10.42 19.67
C ALA A 94 -6.61 -11.06 20.85
N LYS A 95 -6.41 -12.37 21.06
CA LYS A 95 -7.19 -13.14 22.06
C LYS A 95 -6.91 -12.77 23.53
N LYS A 96 -5.73 -12.21 23.81
CA LYS A 96 -5.25 -11.90 25.16
C LYS A 96 -4.88 -10.43 25.27
N ASP A 97 -3.62 -10.12 24.95
CA ASP A 97 -3.09 -8.76 24.93
C ASP A 97 -2.91 -8.30 23.48
N PRO A 98 -2.99 -6.99 23.20
CA PRO A 98 -2.80 -6.43 21.86
C PRO A 98 -1.47 -6.89 21.25
N GLN A 99 -1.52 -7.71 20.21
CA GLN A 99 -0.34 -8.26 19.59
C GLN A 99 -0.57 -8.66 18.13
N ALA A 100 0.51 -8.64 17.34
CA ALA A 100 0.52 -9.14 15.97
C ALA A 100 1.91 -9.67 15.61
N ASP A 101 1.96 -10.61 14.68
CA ASP A 101 3.20 -11.21 14.19
C ASP A 101 3.71 -10.48 12.95
N PHE A 102 5.02 -10.32 12.84
CA PHE A 102 5.69 -9.64 11.74
C PHE A 102 6.78 -10.54 11.16
N VAL A 103 6.81 -10.61 9.82
CA VAL A 103 7.91 -11.21 9.07
C VAL A 103 8.76 -10.07 8.52
N VAL A 104 10.00 -9.98 8.97
CA VAL A 104 10.90 -8.87 8.64
C VAL A 104 11.93 -9.33 7.61
N THR A 105 11.69 -8.95 6.36
CA THR A 105 12.50 -9.31 5.19
C THR A 105 13.32 -8.15 4.65
N GLY A 106 13.20 -6.93 5.21
CA GLY A 106 13.96 -5.77 4.74
C GLY A 106 13.62 -4.46 5.46
N VAL A 107 13.85 -3.34 4.77
CA VAL A 107 13.80 -1.99 5.35
C VAL A 107 12.36 -1.57 5.68
N TRP A 108 11.38 -1.92 4.84
CA TRP A 108 10.00 -1.48 5.03
C TRP A 108 9.30 -2.27 6.13
N SER A 109 9.42 -3.59 6.12
CA SER A 109 8.93 -4.46 7.19
C SER A 109 9.57 -4.14 8.55
N ALA A 110 10.87 -3.79 8.58
CA ALA A 110 11.55 -3.32 9.79
C ALA A 110 10.97 -2.01 10.33
N LYS A 111 10.54 -1.09 9.45
CA LYS A 111 9.82 0.14 9.87
C LYS A 111 8.43 -0.19 10.39
N SER A 112 7.72 -1.15 9.79
CA SER A 112 6.38 -1.56 10.23
C SER A 112 6.38 -2.17 11.62
N ILE A 113 7.26 -3.15 11.91
CA ILE A 113 7.34 -3.75 13.25
C ILE A 113 7.74 -2.72 14.32
N LYS A 114 8.66 -1.80 13.98
CA LYS A 114 9.10 -0.73 14.89
C LYS A 114 7.96 0.22 15.25
N GLU A 115 7.17 0.63 14.27
CA GLU A 115 6.04 1.54 14.50
C GLU A 115 4.92 0.82 15.28
N ALA A 116 4.61 -0.41 14.92
CA ALA A 116 3.58 -1.20 15.56
C ALA A 116 3.86 -1.48 17.05
N GLY A 117 5.14 -1.59 17.43
CA GLY A 117 5.56 -1.75 18.83
C GLY A 117 5.15 -0.61 19.78
N LYS A 118 4.69 0.54 19.26
CA LYS A 118 4.12 1.63 20.07
C LYS A 118 2.69 1.35 20.55
N TYR A 119 2.00 0.38 19.95
CA TYR A 119 0.56 0.16 20.11
C TYR A 119 0.23 -1.23 20.69
N GLY A 120 1.23 -2.07 20.90
CA GLY A 120 1.07 -3.43 21.40
C GLY A 120 2.34 -4.24 21.21
N ASN A 121 2.24 -5.56 21.43
CA ASN A 121 3.35 -6.48 21.23
C ASN A 121 3.51 -6.83 19.75
N ALA A 122 4.42 -6.14 19.06
CA ALA A 122 4.82 -6.46 17.70
C ALA A 122 5.87 -7.59 17.71
N ARG A 123 5.40 -8.83 17.48
CA ARG A 123 6.20 -10.04 17.60
C ARG A 123 6.98 -10.32 16.33
N LEU A 124 8.28 -10.54 16.46
CA LEU A 124 9.11 -10.98 15.34
C LEU A 124 8.91 -12.49 15.11
N ALA A 125 8.05 -12.84 14.15
CA ALA A 125 7.77 -14.25 13.84
C ALA A 125 8.83 -14.88 12.94
N ALA A 126 9.42 -14.11 12.03
CA ALA A 126 10.52 -14.56 11.18
C ALA A 126 11.34 -13.36 10.66
N THR A 127 12.61 -13.61 10.33
CA THR A 127 13.46 -12.61 9.67
C THR A 127 14.59 -13.24 8.86
N SER A 128 15.07 -12.54 7.84
CA SER A 128 16.27 -12.86 7.07
C SER A 128 17.45 -11.91 7.37
N SER A 129 17.45 -11.26 8.54
CA SER A 129 18.51 -10.32 8.95
C SER A 129 19.90 -10.98 9.01
N ALA A 130 19.99 -12.26 9.37
CA ALA A 130 21.24 -13.03 9.36
C ALA A 130 21.81 -13.20 7.94
N GLN A 131 20.96 -13.21 6.92
CA GLN A 131 21.32 -13.24 5.50
C GLN A 131 21.36 -11.82 4.89
N GLN A 132 21.41 -10.78 5.74
CA GLN A 132 21.41 -9.38 5.31
C GLN A 132 20.24 -9.02 4.40
N TYR A 133 19.06 -9.63 4.64
CA TYR A 133 17.83 -9.36 3.88
C TYR A 133 17.94 -9.69 2.38
N THR A 134 18.57 -10.81 2.03
CA THR A 134 18.71 -11.29 0.64
C THR A 134 17.74 -12.41 0.26
N THR A 135 16.88 -12.83 1.19
CA THR A 135 15.93 -13.94 0.99
C THR A 135 14.66 -13.73 1.81
N VAL A 136 13.58 -14.39 1.42
CA VAL A 136 12.41 -14.63 2.27
C VAL A 136 12.70 -15.86 3.16
N PRO A 137 12.46 -15.80 4.49
CA PRO A 137 12.57 -16.97 5.36
C PRO A 137 11.56 -18.06 5.00
N GLN A 138 11.98 -19.32 5.03
CA GLN A 138 11.12 -20.48 4.75
C GLN A 138 9.87 -20.46 5.64
N ARG A 139 8.69 -20.68 5.05
CA ARG A 139 7.39 -20.54 5.73
C ARG A 139 7.25 -21.40 6.99
N ASN A 140 7.87 -22.57 6.99
CA ASN A 140 7.85 -23.52 8.11
C ASN A 140 8.75 -23.10 9.29
N SER A 141 9.62 -22.10 9.12
CA SER A 141 10.48 -21.56 10.18
C SER A 141 9.82 -20.42 10.95
N TRP A 142 8.59 -20.03 10.60
CA TRP A 142 7.91 -18.87 11.18
C TRP A 142 7.30 -19.23 12.53
N GLN A 143 7.65 -18.46 13.56
CA GLN A 143 7.17 -18.64 14.93
C GLN A 143 5.88 -17.83 15.16
N LEU A 144 4.81 -18.23 14.46
CA LEU A 144 3.50 -17.58 14.54
C LEU A 144 2.78 -17.89 15.86
N SER A 145 2.04 -16.90 16.37
CA SER A 145 1.20 -17.02 17.55
C SER A 145 -0.25 -17.31 17.17
N ALA A 146 -0.87 -18.27 17.86
CA ALA A 146 -2.32 -18.49 17.77
C ALA A 146 -3.14 -17.38 18.45
N ASP A 147 -2.48 -16.47 19.18
CA ASP A 147 -3.09 -15.35 19.91
C ASP A 147 -2.98 -14.01 19.15
N SER A 148 -2.17 -13.93 18.07
CA SER A 148 -1.97 -12.70 17.28
C SER A 148 -3.23 -12.29 16.52
N ALA A 149 -3.45 -10.97 16.44
CA ALA A 149 -4.56 -10.42 15.67
C ALA A 149 -4.38 -10.56 14.16
N TYR A 150 -3.14 -10.43 13.68
CA TYR A 150 -2.79 -10.54 12.27
C TYR A 150 -1.31 -10.92 12.10
N VAL A 151 -0.95 -11.29 10.87
CA VAL A 151 0.43 -11.44 10.42
C VAL A 151 0.72 -10.35 9.39
N HIS A 152 1.78 -9.58 9.60
CA HIS A 152 2.22 -8.55 8.67
C HIS A 152 3.43 -9.03 7.87
N ILE A 153 3.35 -8.88 6.55
CA ILE A 153 4.46 -9.08 5.61
C ILE A 153 4.66 -7.81 4.77
N CYS A 154 5.86 -7.64 4.22
CA CYS A 154 6.09 -6.73 3.09
C CYS A 154 6.29 -7.60 1.85
N SER A 155 5.33 -7.58 0.91
CA SER A 155 5.35 -8.47 -0.26
C SER A 155 6.57 -8.23 -1.14
N ASN A 156 7.01 -6.99 -1.28
CA ASN A 156 8.20 -6.60 -2.03
C ASN A 156 9.00 -5.51 -1.29
N GLU A 157 10.22 -5.86 -0.88
CA GLU A 157 11.18 -4.98 -0.23
C GLU A 157 12.02 -4.24 -1.28
N THR A 158 11.56 -3.06 -1.71
CA THR A 158 12.15 -2.33 -2.84
C THR A 158 13.62 -1.93 -2.67
N VAL A 159 14.11 -1.81 -1.43
CA VAL A 159 15.53 -1.46 -1.16
C VAL A 159 16.44 -2.67 -1.31
N GLY A 160 15.98 -3.84 -0.86
CA GLY A 160 16.76 -5.08 -0.87
C GLY A 160 16.55 -5.93 -2.13
N GLY A 161 15.51 -5.65 -2.92
CA GLY A 161 15.15 -6.46 -4.08
C GLY A 161 14.68 -7.87 -3.67
N VAL A 162 13.95 -7.98 -2.57
CA VAL A 162 13.40 -9.24 -2.07
C VAL A 162 11.89 -9.21 -2.18
N GLU A 163 11.34 -10.21 -2.86
CA GLU A 163 9.92 -10.37 -3.11
C GLU A 163 9.44 -11.75 -2.65
N PHE A 164 8.20 -11.83 -2.20
CA PHE A 164 7.49 -13.08 -2.01
C PHE A 164 6.95 -13.56 -3.36
N ASP A 165 7.36 -14.75 -3.81
CA ASP A 165 6.87 -15.33 -5.07
C ASP A 165 5.33 -15.49 -5.07
N GLU A 166 4.77 -15.90 -3.93
CA GLU A 166 3.33 -16.02 -3.70
C GLU A 166 2.97 -15.50 -2.29
N PRO A 167 1.73 -14.99 -2.09
CA PRO A 167 1.22 -14.71 -0.76
C PRO A 167 1.27 -15.97 0.15
N PRO A 168 1.73 -15.85 1.41
CA PRO A 168 2.05 -16.97 2.30
C PRO A 168 0.87 -17.59 3.07
#